data_AF-A0AAW2WFV8-F1
#
_entry.id   AF-A0AAW2WFV8-F1
#
_cell.length_a   1.000
_cell.length_b   1.000
_cell.length_c   1.000
_cell.angle_alpha   90.00
_cell.angle_beta   90.00
_cell.angle_gamma   90.00
#
_symmetry.space_group_name_H-M   'P 1'
#
loop_
_entity.id
_entity.type
_entity.pdbx_description
1 polymer ?
#
loop_
_entity_poly.entity_id
_entity_poly.type
_entity_poly.pdbx_seq_one_letter_code
_entity_poly.pdbx_strand_id
1 'polypeptide(L)' 'MNTTLEVDQVARLLAALQLKPDFVDQIKEAQTRDPFLLRMLERMKQGKKPNFSIRADGVIVNGERVCVPDVDGLREEIL' A
#
# COMPACT_ATOMS: atom_id res chain seq x y z
N MET A 1 -13.71 -18.32 36.66
CA MET A 1 -13.29 -18.62 35.28
C MET A 1 -13.93 -17.57 34.38
N ASN A 2 -13.18 -16.56 33.95
CA ASN A 2 -13.65 -15.43 33.12
C ASN A 2 -12.87 -15.34 31.79
N THR A 3 -12.09 -16.38 31.47
CA THR A 3 -11.12 -16.42 30.38
C THR A 3 -11.77 -16.38 29.01
N THR A 4 -13.01 -16.84 28.87
CA THR A 4 -13.72 -16.89 27.58
C THR A 4 -14.10 -15.50 27.06
N LEU A 5 -14.52 -14.58 27.94
CA LEU A 5 -14.86 -13.20 27.58
C LEU A 5 -13.62 -12.41 27.15
N GLU A 6 -12.48 -12.64 27.81
CA GLU A 6 -11.23 -11.95 27.45
C GLU A 6 -10.64 -12.45 26.13
N VAL A 7 -10.72 -13.76 25.85
CA VAL A 7 -10.26 -14.33 24.57
C VAL A 7 -11.07 -13.79 23.39
N ASP A 8 -12.39 -13.63 23.54
CA ASP A 8 -13.27 -13.08 22.49
C ASP A 8 -12.97 -11.60 22.21
N GLN A 9 -12.69 -10.82 23.25
CA GLN A 9 -12.34 -9.41 23.10
C GLN A 9 -10.97 -9.23 22.43
N VAL A 10 -9.98 -10.06 22.80
CA VAL A 10 -8.67 -10.07 22.15
C VAL A 10 -8.79 -10.51 20.69
N ALA A 11 -9.60 -11.52 20.39
CA ALA A 11 -9.83 -11.96 19.01
C ALA A 11 -10.48 -10.86 18.15
N ARG A 12 -11.44 -10.13 18.70
CA ARG A 12 -12.08 -8.97 18.01
C ARG A 12 -11.11 -7.82 17.78
N LEU A 13 -10.26 -7.51 18.76
CA LEU A 13 -9.24 -6.47 18.61
C LEU A 13 -8.19 -6.87 17.57
N LEU A 14 -7.77 -8.15 17.57
CA LEU A 14 -6.85 -8.69 16.58
C LEU A 14 -7.46 -8.68 15.17
N ALA A 15 -8.73 -9.06 15.03
CA ALA A 15 -9.45 -8.96 13.77
C ALA A 15 -9.58 -7.50 13.31
N ALA A 16 -9.94 -6.57 14.20
CA ALA A 16 -10.02 -5.15 13.87
C ALA A 16 -8.66 -4.56 13.43
N LEU A 17 -7.57 -5.03 14.04
CA LEU A 17 -6.20 -4.69 13.63
C LEU A 17 -5.84 -5.29 12.25
N GLN A 18 -6.36 -6.49 11.94
CA GLN A 18 -6.19 -7.13 10.63
C GLN A 18 -7.12 -6.58 9.53
N LEU A 19 -8.22 -5.91 9.89
CA LEU A 19 -9.27 -5.51 8.95
C LEU A 19 -8.99 -4.20 8.19
N LYS A 20 -7.97 -3.43 8.58
CA LYS A 20 -7.51 -2.30 7.78
C LYS A 20 -6.17 -2.66 7.15
N PRO A 21 -6.08 -2.72 5.80
CA PRO A 21 -4.78 -2.78 5.16
C PRO A 21 -3.97 -1.58 5.65
N ASP A 22 -2.69 -1.80 5.92
CA ASP A 22 -1.82 -0.68 6.24
C ASP A 22 -1.89 0.33 5.09
N PHE A 23 -1.71 1.60 5.41
CA PHE A 23 -1.87 2.67 4.43
C PHE A 23 -0.95 2.49 3.21
N VAL A 24 0.19 1.81 3.41
CA VAL A 24 1.14 1.47 2.36
C VAL A 24 0.60 0.38 1.41
N ASP A 25 -0.13 -0.61 1.93
CA ASP A 25 -0.81 -1.66 1.18
C ASP A 25 -1.95 -1.09 0.35
N GLN A 26 -2.69 -0.11 0.88
CA GLN A 26 -3.72 0.60 0.12
C GLN A 26 -3.09 1.37 -1.06
N ILE A 27 -1.97 2.07 -0.80
CA ILE A 27 -1.20 2.71 -1.87
C ILE A 27 -0.73 1.66 -2.89
N LYS A 28 -0.11 0.57 -2.44
CA LYS A 28 0.41 -0.50 -3.31
C LYS A 28 -0.69 -1.05 -4.20
N GLU A 29 -1.87 -1.31 -3.64
CA GLU A 29 -3.01 -1.81 -4.40
C GLU A 29 -3.49 -0.77 -5.42
N ALA A 30 -3.64 0.49 -5.02
CA ALA A 30 -4.00 1.59 -5.93
C ALA A 30 -2.96 1.78 -7.06
N GLN A 31 -1.66 1.62 -6.77
CA GLN A 31 -0.59 1.72 -7.75
C GLN A 31 -0.73 0.69 -8.88
N THR A 32 -1.27 -0.51 -8.59
CA THR A 32 -1.50 -1.53 -9.61
C THR A 32 -2.61 -1.17 -10.60
N ARG A 33 -3.47 -0.22 -10.25
CA ARG A 33 -4.61 0.23 -11.06
C ARG A 33 -4.34 1.56 -11.76
N ASP A 34 -3.28 2.27 -11.37
CA ASP A 34 -2.88 3.56 -11.96
C ASP A 34 -2.27 3.37 -13.37
N PRO A 35 -2.93 3.87 -14.45
CA PRO A 35 -2.45 3.67 -15.82
C PRO A 35 -1.12 4.36 -16.13
N PHE A 36 -0.77 5.44 -15.42
CA PHE A 36 0.54 6.08 -15.57
C PHE A 36 1.64 5.21 -14.96
N LEU A 37 1.42 4.66 -13.77
CA LEU A 37 2.40 3.80 -13.11
C LEU A 37 2.57 2.46 -13.83
N LEU A 38 1.50 1.87 -14.35
CA LEU A 38 1.59 0.67 -15.21
C LEU A 38 2.47 0.91 -16.45
N ARG A 39 2.26 2.02 -17.16
CA ARG A 39 3.13 2.41 -18.29
C ARG A 39 4.56 2.70 -17.86
N MET A 40 4.77 3.18 -16.64
CA MET A 40 6.11 3.39 -16.10
C MET A 40 6.83 2.06 -15.85
N LEU A 41 6.13 1.06 -15.29
CA LEU A 41 6.69 -0.28 -15.07
C LEU A 41 7.15 -0.92 -16.39
N GLU A 42 6.39 -0.77 -17.47
CA GLU A 42 6.80 -1.23 -18.81
C GLU A 42 8.09 -0.53 -19.28
N ARG A 43 8.23 0.77 -19.02
CA ARG A 43 9.43 1.52 -19.35
C ARG A 43 10.63 1.14 -18.48
N MET A 44 10.41 0.79 -17.21
CA MET A 44 11.44 0.26 -16.32
C MET A 44 11.96 -1.09 -16.82
N LYS A 45 11.06 -1.99 -17.26
CA LYS A 45 11.44 -3.28 -17.89
C LYS A 45 12.32 -3.09 -19.12
N GLN A 46 12.18 -1.96 -19.82
CA GLN A 46 13.01 -1.60 -20.98
C GLN A 46 14.29 -0.83 -20.60
N GLY A 47 14.57 -0.61 -19.31
CA GLY A 47 15.74 0.14 -18.82
C GLY A 47 15.68 1.65 -19.08
N LYS A 48 14.52 2.21 -19.44
CA LYS A 48 14.40 3.60 -19.92
C LYS A 48 14.13 4.64 -18.83
N LYS A 49 13.98 4.22 -17.57
CA LYS A 49 13.54 5.08 -16.46
C LYS A 49 14.28 4.76 -15.15
N PRO A 50 15.50 5.30 -14.95
CA PRO A 50 16.35 4.95 -13.81
C PRO A 50 15.82 5.47 -12.47
N ASN A 51 14.99 6.51 -12.47
CA ASN A 51 14.51 7.12 -11.23
C ASN A 51 13.35 6.36 -10.59
N PHE A 52 12.63 5.53 -11.36
CA PHE A 52 11.55 4.74 -10.78
C PHE A 52 12.04 3.33 -10.51
N SER A 53 11.62 2.77 -9.37
CA SER A 53 11.94 1.41 -8.97
C SER A 53 10.82 0.82 -8.14
N ILE A 54 10.88 -0.50 -7.95
CA ILE A 54 10.02 -1.23 -7.02
C ILE A 54 10.83 -1.46 -5.75
N ARG A 55 10.33 -0.99 -4.62
CA ARG A 55 10.93 -1.23 -3.29
C ARG A 55 10.69 -2.67 -2.85
N ALA A 56 11.41 -3.14 -1.82
CA ALA A 56 11.32 -4.52 -1.33
C ALA A 56 9.90 -4.98 -0.93
N ASP A 57 9.02 -4.04 -0.55
CA ASP A 57 7.62 -4.28 -0.20
C ASP A 57 6.65 -4.24 -1.40
N GLY A 58 7.18 -4.07 -2.62
CA GLY A 58 6.39 -4.03 -3.85
C GLY A 58 5.84 -2.66 -4.21
N VAL A 59 6.14 -1.61 -3.43
CA VAL A 59 5.70 -0.24 -3.69
C VAL A 59 6.55 0.40 -4.78
N ILE A 60 5.90 1.09 -5.72
CA ILE A 60 6.55 1.89 -6.75
C ILE A 60 7.03 3.21 -6.13
N VAL A 61 8.31 3.51 -6.30
CA VAL A 61 8.94 4.72 -5.81
C VAL A 61 9.58 5.52 -6.95
N ASN A 62 9.71 6.83 -6.76
CA ASN A 62 10.51 7.71 -7.60
C ASN A 62 11.66 8.27 -6.74
N GLY A 63 12.85 7.71 -6.91
CA GLY A 63 13.93 7.83 -5.94
C GLY A 63 13.51 7.22 -4.60
N GLU A 64 13.49 8.04 -3.56
CA GLU A 64 13.09 7.63 -2.20
C GLU A 64 11.61 7.90 -1.89
N ARG A 65 10.86 8.51 -2.82
CA ARG A 65 9.48 8.96 -2.59
C ARG A 65 8.48 7.93 -3.10
N VAL A 66 7.50 7.58 -2.27
CA VAL A 66 6.37 6.72 -2.65
C VAL A 66 5.50 7.42 -3.69
N CYS A 67 5.15 6.71 -4.78
CA CYS A 67 4.24 7.23 -5.79
C CYS A 67 2.79 7.05 -5.33
N VAL A 68 2.16 8.09 -4.78
CA VAL A 68 0.75 8.02 -4.33
C VAL A 68 -0.19 8.35 -5.49
N PRO A 69 -1.01 7.38 -5.97
CA PRO A 69 -2.03 7.64 -6.98
C PRO A 69 -3.07 8.65 -6.50
N ASP A 70 -3.68 9.38 -7.42
CA ASP A 70 -4.72 10.37 -7.13
C ASP A 70 -6.12 9.73 -7.20
N VAL A 71 -6.34 8.72 -6.35
CA VAL A 71 -7.59 7.95 -6.27
C VAL A 71 -7.95 7.68 -4.81
N ASP A 72 -9.22 7.40 -4.57
CA ASP A 72 -9.75 6.87 -3.29
C ASP A 72 -9.41 7.71 -2.04
N GLY A 73 -9.10 8.99 -2.20
CA GLY A 73 -8.76 9.88 -1.07
C GLY A 73 -7.36 9.64 -0.48
N LEU A 74 -6.52 8.83 -1.12
CA LEU A 74 -5.22 8.44 -0.59
C LEU A 74 -4.26 9.61 -0.40
N ARG A 75 -4.40 10.70 -1.18
CA ARG A 75 -3.53 11.87 -1.03
C ARG A 75 -3.94 12.71 0.17
N GLU A 76 -5.23 12.79 0.42
CA GLU A 76 -5.87 13.53 1.50
C GLU A 76 -5.56 12.91 2.87
N GLU A 77 -5.31 11.61 2.95
CA GLU A 77 -4.89 10.95 4.19
C GLU A 77 -3.48 11.34 4.67
N ILE A 78 -2.67 11.97 3.81
CA ILE A 78 -1.28 12.38 4.11
C ILE A 78 -1.14 13.90 4.34
N LEU A 79 -2.14 14.70 3.94
CA LEU A 79 -2.13 16.17 3.99
C LEU A 79 -2.69 16.70 5.30
#